data_AF-X1GDJ4-F1
#
_entry.id   AF-X1GDJ4-F1
#
_cell.length_a   1.000
_cell.length_b   1.000
_cell.length_c   1.000
_cell.angle_alpha   90.00
_cell.angle_beta   90.00
_cell.angle_gamma   90.00
#
_symmetry.space_group_name_H-M   'P 1'
#
loop_
_entity.id
_entity.type
_entity.pdbx_description
1 polymer ?
#
loop_
_entity_poly.entity_id
_entity_poly.type
_entity_poly.pdbx_seq_one_letter_code
_entity_poly.pdbx_strand_id
1 'polypeptide(L)'
;MLPGITVSYQNVWNVVASAQVMDQREICAEKIRAVSQRARYRDFYDLYFLLNDLEVAVDKAVEILRQKEIRTPVIAANIARNWSIAKEQMVRNLGSIYCSEEVANNEIEKLIQDINFEDIGATN
;
A
#
# COMPACT_ATOMS: atom_id res chain seq x y z
N MET A 1 -1.27 0.19 17.09
CA MET A 1 -2.55 -0.03 16.37
C MET A 1 -3.43 1.17 16.59
N LEU A 2 -3.91 1.81 15.52
CA LEU A 2 -4.86 2.91 15.63
C LEU A 2 -6.27 2.34 15.84
N PRO A 3 -7.17 3.06 16.56
CA PRO A 3 -8.56 2.65 16.64
C PRO A 3 -9.22 2.70 15.26
N GLY A 4 -10.22 1.84 15.04
CA GLY A 4 -11.06 1.90 13.85
C GLY A 4 -11.80 3.23 13.76
N ILE A 5 -11.98 3.71 12.54
CA ILE A 5 -12.72 4.93 12.24
C ILE A 5 -14.10 4.59 11.69
N THR A 6 -15.11 5.36 12.08
CA THR A 6 -16.47 5.21 11.53
C THR A 6 -16.58 6.04 10.26
N VAL A 7 -16.81 5.39 9.12
CA VAL A 7 -17.02 6.08 7.84
C VAL A 7 -18.46 5.87 7.40
N SER A 8 -19.13 6.97 7.04
CA SER A 8 -20.45 6.93 6.40
C SER A 8 -20.28 6.71 4.90
N TYR A 9 -21.09 5.82 4.36
CA TYR A 9 -21.10 5.51 2.94
C TYR A 9 -22.55 5.50 2.45
N GLN A 10 -22.77 6.17 1.32
CA GLN A 10 -24.03 6.12 0.60
C GLN A 10 -23.80 5.35 -0.70
N ASN A 11 -24.54 4.26 -0.87
CA ASN A 11 -24.42 3.46 -2.09
C ASN A 11 -25.25 4.04 -3.25
N VAL A 12 -25.10 3.43 -4.44
CA VAL A 12 -25.82 3.82 -5.67
C VAL A 12 -27.35 3.72 -5.57
N TRP A 13 -27.88 3.04 -4.55
CA TRP A 13 -29.32 2.93 -4.26
C TRP A 13 -29.78 3.90 -3.17
N ASN A 14 -28.96 4.90 -2.81
CA ASN A 14 -29.22 5.88 -1.77
C ASN A 14 -29.44 5.29 -0.36
N VAL A 15 -28.94 4.08 -0.10
CA VAL A 15 -28.93 3.51 1.24
C VAL A 15 -27.71 4.03 1.97
N VAL A 16 -27.93 4.67 3.12
CA VAL A 16 -26.87 5.15 4.02
C VAL A 16 -26.51 4.04 5.00
N ALA A 17 -25.23 3.68 5.03
CA ALA A 17 -24.66 2.75 5.98
C ALA A 17 -23.42 3.35 6.64
N SER A 18 -23.09 2.89 7.84
CA SER A 18 -21.84 3.23 8.54
C SER A 18 -21.02 1.98 8.76
N ALA A 19 -19.74 2.02 8.44
CA ALA A 19 -18.81 0.92 8.67
C ALA A 19 -17.65 1.36 9.57
N GLN A 20 -17.20 0.46 10.45
CA GLN A 20 -15.91 0.61 11.13
C GLN A 20 -14.83 0.14 10.16
N VAL A 21 -13.95 1.06 9.75
CA VAL A 21 -12.84 0.78 8.83
C VAL A 21 -11.51 1.09 9.49
N MET A 22 -10.43 0.54 8.91
CA MET A 22 -9.08 0.83 9.35
C MET A 22 -8.68 2.25 8.93
N ASP A 23 -7.89 2.91 9.77
CA ASP A 23 -7.32 4.22 9.45
C ASP A 23 -6.41 4.13 8.20
N GLN A 24 -6.54 5.08 7.28
CA GLN A 24 -5.79 5.11 6.02
C GLN A 24 -4.26 5.09 6.22
N ARG A 25 -3.75 5.69 7.31
CA ARG A 25 -2.31 5.67 7.63
C ARG A 25 -1.85 4.28 8.01
N GLU A 26 -2.71 3.53 8.70
CA GLU A 26 -2.45 2.14 9.05
C GLU A 26 -2.56 1.22 7.83
N ILE A 27 -3.53 1.44 6.95
CA ILE A 27 -3.63 0.73 5.66
C ILE A 27 -2.36 0.97 4.84
N CYS A 28 -1.89 2.22 4.76
CA CYS A 28 -0.65 2.58 4.06
C CYS A 28 0.57 1.88 4.65
N ALA A 29 0.70 1.83 5.97
CA ALA A 29 1.78 1.10 6.66
C ALA A 29 1.79 -0.40 6.28
N GLU A 30 0.62 -1.03 6.26
CA GLU A 30 0.48 -2.43 5.86
C GLU A 30 0.77 -2.65 4.37
N LYS A 31 0.46 -1.68 3.51
CA LYS A 31 0.77 -1.74 2.09
C LYS A 31 2.27 -1.63 1.84
N ILE A 32 2.97 -0.70 2.51
CA ILE A 32 4.44 -0.60 2.49
C ILE A 32 5.08 -1.93 2.91
N ARG A 33 4.59 -2.53 4.00
CA ARG A 33 5.04 -3.85 4.45
C ARG A 33 4.80 -4.93 3.38
N ALA A 34 3.61 -4.97 2.79
CA ALA A 34 3.26 -5.96 1.78
C ALA A 34 4.13 -5.85 0.53
N VAL A 35 4.35 -4.64 -0.01
CA VAL A 35 5.18 -4.46 -1.21
C VAL A 35 6.66 -4.75 -0.97
N SER A 36 7.14 -4.65 0.27
CA SER A 36 8.49 -5.09 0.64
C SER A 36 8.61 -6.63 0.72
N GLN A 37 7.54 -7.32 1.13
CA GLN A 37 7.55 -8.77 1.35
C GLN A 37 7.16 -9.61 0.14
N ARG A 38 6.34 -9.09 -0.78
CA ARG A 38 5.85 -9.84 -1.96
C ARG A 38 5.68 -8.95 -3.20
N ALA A 39 5.84 -9.56 -4.36
CA ALA A 39 5.61 -8.92 -5.66
C ALA A 39 4.18 -9.17 -6.14
N ARG A 40 3.25 -8.25 -5.85
CA ARG A 40 1.87 -8.27 -6.38
C ARG A 40 1.48 -6.89 -6.85
N TYR A 41 1.15 -6.74 -8.15
CA TYR A 41 0.83 -5.46 -8.76
C TYR A 41 -0.26 -4.68 -8.00
N ARG A 42 -1.33 -5.36 -7.54
CA ARG A 42 -2.40 -4.72 -6.75
C ARG A 42 -1.89 -4.00 -5.50
N ASP A 43 -0.90 -4.56 -4.80
CA ASP A 43 -0.39 -3.91 -3.59
C ASP A 43 0.33 -2.59 -3.93
N PHE A 44 0.99 -2.50 -5.10
CA PHE A 44 1.59 -1.26 -5.61
C PHE A 44 0.54 -0.26 -6.11
N TYR A 45 -0.48 -0.75 -6.81
CA TYR A 45 -1.62 0.07 -7.24
C TYR A 45 -2.34 0.69 -6.03
N ASP A 46 -2.70 -0.11 -5.02
CA ASP A 46 -3.35 0.41 -3.81
C ASP A 46 -2.46 1.42 -3.07
N LEU A 47 -1.15 1.16 -3.01
CA LEU A 47 -0.18 2.08 -2.40
C LEU A 47 -0.10 3.40 -3.17
N TYR A 48 -0.19 3.37 -4.50
CA TYR A 48 -0.26 4.57 -5.32
C TYR A 48 -1.47 5.44 -4.94
N PHE A 49 -2.68 4.87 -4.85
CA PHE A 49 -3.87 5.62 -4.43
C PHE A 49 -3.74 6.20 -3.01
N LEU A 50 -3.14 5.46 -2.08
CA LEU A 50 -2.97 5.92 -0.71
C LEU A 50 -2.04 7.13 -0.63
N LEU A 51 -0.96 7.15 -1.40
CA LEU A 51 0.03 8.24 -1.33
C LEU A 51 -0.31 9.41 -2.26
N ASN A 52 -0.85 9.14 -3.45
CA ASN A 52 -1.12 10.16 -4.46
C ASN A 52 -2.50 10.80 -4.27
N ASP A 53 -3.55 10.00 -4.12
CA ASP A 53 -4.93 10.50 -4.14
C ASP A 53 -5.44 10.83 -2.73
N LEU A 54 -5.06 10.02 -1.75
CA LEU A 54 -5.39 10.23 -0.33
C LEU A 54 -4.31 11.01 0.43
N GLU A 55 -3.21 11.38 -0.26
CA GLU A 55 -2.10 12.19 0.26
C GLU A 55 -1.57 11.72 1.63
N VAL A 56 -1.56 10.39 1.85
CA VAL A 56 -1.08 9.85 3.11
C VAL A 56 0.44 10.06 3.20
N ALA A 57 0.88 10.79 4.22
CA ALA A 57 2.30 11.02 4.44
C ALA A 57 3.07 9.71 4.72
N VAL A 58 4.08 9.41 3.89
CA VAL A 58 4.94 8.22 4.02
C VAL A 58 5.56 8.12 5.41
N ASP A 59 6.08 9.23 5.94
CA ASP A 59 6.70 9.27 7.28
C ASP A 59 5.74 8.80 8.37
N LYS A 60 4.46 9.14 8.27
CA LYS A 60 3.43 8.73 9.24
C LYS A 60 3.09 7.25 9.11
N ALA A 61 3.04 6.73 7.89
CA ALA A 61 2.86 5.31 7.66
C ALA A 61 4.06 4.50 8.20
N VAL A 62 5.30 4.99 7.99
CA VAL A 62 6.53 4.36 8.50
C VAL A 62 6.59 4.42 10.02
N GLU A 63 6.20 5.54 10.64
CA GLU A 63 6.11 5.68 12.11
C GLU A 63 5.18 4.61 12.71
N ILE A 64 4.00 4.40 12.11
CA ILE A 64 3.07 3.35 12.52
C ILE A 64 3.66 1.97 12.30
N LEU A 65 4.32 1.75 11.15
CA LEU A 65 4.91 0.47 10.80
C LEU A 65 5.99 0.04 11.81
N ARG A 66 6.82 0.98 12.28
CA ARG A 66 7.86 0.74 13.30
C ARG A 66 7.29 0.32 14.66
N GLN A 67 6.04 0.66 14.95
CA GLN A 67 5.37 0.29 16.20
C GLN A 67 4.70 -1.09 16.13
N LYS A 68 4.66 -1.72 14.96
CA LYS A 68 4.02 -3.03 14.76
C LYS A 68 4.99 -4.18 15.01
N GLU A 69 4.44 -5.31 15.41
CA GLU A 69 5.19 -6.57 15.45
C GLU A 69 5.57 -6.96 14.02
N ILE A 70 6.87 -7.07 13.76
CA ILE A 70 7.43 -7.40 12.46
C ILE A 70 8.14 -8.74 12.57
N ARG A 71 7.57 -9.79 11.96
CA ARG A 71 8.20 -11.12 11.89
C ARG A 71 9.17 -11.28 10.73
N THR A 72 9.01 -10.46 9.70
CA THR A 72 9.85 -10.48 8.49
C THR A 72 10.30 -9.06 8.22
N PRO A 73 11.62 -8.80 8.17
CA PRO A 73 12.15 -7.45 8.00
C PRO A 73 11.52 -6.73 6.81
N VAL A 74 11.25 -5.44 6.99
CA VAL A 74 10.77 -4.56 5.93
C VAL A 74 11.98 -3.82 5.38
N ILE A 75 12.38 -4.19 4.17
CA ILE A 75 13.57 -3.65 3.51
C ILE A 75 13.12 -2.75 2.36
N ALA A 76 13.59 -1.51 2.33
CA ALA A 76 13.17 -0.54 1.31
C ALA A 76 13.61 -0.97 -0.09
N ALA A 77 14.84 -1.48 -0.23
CA ALA A 77 15.37 -2.00 -1.50
C ALA A 77 14.53 -3.16 -2.08
N ASN A 78 13.85 -3.94 -1.23
CA ASN A 78 12.97 -5.00 -1.70
C ASN A 78 11.72 -4.47 -2.41
N ILE A 79 11.24 -3.26 -2.08
CA ILE A 79 10.08 -2.66 -2.71
C ILE A 79 10.34 -2.46 -4.22
N ALA A 80 11.47 -1.84 -4.56
CA ALA A 80 11.88 -1.62 -5.96
C ALA A 80 12.10 -2.93 -6.73
N ARG A 81 12.73 -3.92 -6.07
CA ARG A 81 12.93 -5.27 -6.65
C ARG A 81 11.59 -5.96 -6.91
N ASN A 82 10.69 -5.93 -5.94
CA ASN A 82 9.36 -6.57 -6.05
C ASN A 82 8.48 -5.86 -7.08
N TRP A 83 8.61 -4.55 -7.24
CA TRP A 83 7.93 -3.81 -8.30
C TRP A 83 8.34 -4.30 -9.68
N SER A 84 9.65 -4.46 -9.91
CA SER A 84 10.16 -4.95 -11.20
C SER A 84 9.55 -6.30 -11.57
N ILE A 85 9.44 -7.20 -10.59
CA ILE A 85 8.81 -8.52 -10.76
C ILE A 85 7.29 -8.38 -10.99
N ALA A 86 6.61 -7.55 -10.20
CA ALA A 86 5.16 -7.35 -10.30
C ALA A 86 4.75 -6.73 -11.65
N LYS A 87 5.54 -5.78 -12.16
CA LYS A 87 5.38 -5.17 -13.49
C LYS A 87 5.50 -6.22 -14.60
N GLU A 88 6.51 -7.08 -14.53
CA GLU A 88 6.70 -8.16 -15.50
C GLU A 88 5.53 -9.16 -15.48
N GLN A 89 5.05 -9.53 -14.29
CA GLN A 89 3.89 -10.42 -14.12
C GLN A 89 2.61 -9.82 -14.68
N MET A 90 2.40 -8.51 -14.50
CA MET A 90 1.25 -7.79 -15.06
C MET A 90 1.29 -7.81 -16.59
N VAL A 91 2.43 -7.47 -17.20
CA VAL A 91 2.59 -7.47 -18.68
C VAL A 91 2.37 -8.85 -19.28
N ARG A 92 2.79 -9.91 -18.57
CA ARG A 92 2.58 -11.30 -18.99
C ARG A 92 1.15 -11.80 -18.78
N ASN A 93 0.23 -10.93 -18.35
CA ASN A 93 -1.18 -11.24 -18.14
C ASN A 93 -1.40 -12.42 -17.17
N LEU A 94 -0.45 -12.66 -16.26
CA LEU A 94 -0.48 -13.76 -15.29
C LEU A 94 -1.47 -13.52 -14.13
N GLY A 95 -2.25 -12.45 -14.19
CA GLY A 95 -3.35 -12.18 -13.27
C GLY A 95 -4.34 -11.22 -13.91
N SER A 96 -5.62 -11.61 -13.96
CA SER A 96 -6.73 -10.74 -14.35
C SER A 96 -6.95 -9.67 -13.28
N ILE A 97 -6.11 -8.63 -13.28
CA ILE A 97 -6.26 -7.49 -12.38
C ILE A 97 -7.08 -6.43 -13.11
N TYR A 98 -8.33 -6.28 -12.69
CA TYR A 98 -9.18 -5.17 -13.11
C TYR A 98 -8.85 -3.96 -12.22
N CYS A 99 -8.28 -2.93 -12.84
CA CYS A 99 -8.06 -1.63 -12.22
C CYS A 99 -9.20 -0.70 -12.61
N SER A 100 -9.66 0.14 -11.68
CA SER A 100 -10.69 1.14 -11.98
C SER A 100 -10.18 2.19 -12.94
N GLU A 101 -8.89 2.52 -12.83
CA GLU A 101 -8.20 3.51 -13.63
C GLU A 101 -6.87 2.94 -14.12
N GLU A 102 -6.46 3.33 -15.32
CA GLU A 102 -5.12 2.98 -15.82
C GLU A 102 -4.10 3.93 -15.20
N VAL A 103 -3.26 3.40 -14.32
CA VAL A 103 -2.10 4.11 -13.77
C VAL A 103 -0.87 3.73 -14.59
N ALA A 104 -0.14 4.73 -15.06
CA ALA A 104 1.02 4.45 -15.88
C ALA A 104 2.18 3.90 -15.01
N ASN A 105 2.87 2.86 -15.49
CA ASN A 105 3.92 2.19 -14.71
C ASN A 105 5.03 3.15 -14.23
N ASN A 106 5.31 4.22 -15.00
CA ASN A 106 6.29 5.23 -14.64
C ASN A 106 5.86 6.10 -13.44
N GLU A 107 4.56 6.24 -13.17
CA GLU A 107 4.05 6.96 -12.00
C GLU A 107 4.29 6.16 -10.73
N ILE A 108 4.02 4.85 -10.78
CA ILE A 108 4.34 3.93 -9.69
C ILE A 108 5.86 3.84 -9.46
N GLU A 109 6.67 3.85 -10.53
CA GLU A 109 8.14 3.88 -10.41
C GLU A 109 8.66 5.11 -9.68
N LYS A 110 8.13 6.30 -10.01
CA LYS A 110 8.50 7.55 -9.31
C LYS A 110 8.14 7.47 -7.83
N LEU A 111 6.91 7.04 -7.54
CA LEU A 111 6.43 6.89 -6.17
C LEU A 111 7.31 5.92 -5.35
N ILE A 112 7.76 4.81 -5.94
CA ILE A 112 8.66 3.87 -5.25
C ILE A 112 10.02 4.49 -4.97
N GLN A 113 10.53 5.36 -5.86
CA GLN A 113 11.78 6.08 -5.64
C GLN A 113 11.66 7.09 -4.49
N ASP A 114 10.47 7.67 -4.30
CA ASP A 114 10.19 8.62 -3.23
C ASP A 114 10.00 7.94 -1.86
N ILE A 115 9.65 6.65 -1.83
CA ILE A 115 9.59 5.86 -0.59
C ILE A 115 11.00 5.52 -0.14
N ASN A 116 11.53 6.32 0.79
CA ASN A 116 12.82 6.07 1.41
C ASN A 116 12.70 6.00 2.93
N PHE A 117 13.10 4.89 3.52
CA PHE A 117 13.15 4.69 4.97
C PHE A 117 14.25 3.70 5.35
N GLU A 118 14.75 3.80 6.58
CA GLU A 118 15.69 2.83 7.12
C GLU A 118 15.02 1.47 7.33
N ASP A 119 15.71 0.40 6.92
CA ASP A 119 15.22 -0.96 7.05
C ASP A 119 14.73 -1.27 8.47
N ILE A 120 13.54 -1.88 8.55
CA ILE A 120 12.89 -2.20 9.82
C ILE A 120 13.12 -3.69 10.10
N GLY A 121 13.93 -3.97 11.13
CA GLY A 121 14.27 -5.33 11.54
C GLY A 121 13.08 -6.12 12.08
N ALA A 122 13.26 -7.43 12.22
CA ALA A 122 12.27 -8.26 12.91
C ALA A 122 12.31 -8.00 14.42
N THR A 123 11.13 -7.87 15.03
CA THR A 123 10.96 -7.80 16.49
C THR A 123 10.71 -9.19 17.03
N ASN A 124 11.48 -9.60 18.04
CA ASN A 124 11.31 -10.87 18.77
C ASN A 124 10.08 -10.86 19.67
#